data_AF-A0A1M6SHW3-F1
#
_entry.id   AF-A0A1M6SHW3-F1
#
_cell.length_a   1.000
_cell.length_b   1.000
_cell.length_c   1.000
_cell.angle_alpha   90.00
_cell.angle_beta   90.00
_cell.angle_gamma   90.00
#
_symmetry.space_group_name_H-M   'P 1'
#
loop_
_entity.id
_entity.type
_entity.pdbx_description
1 polymer ?
#
loop_
_entity_poly.entity_id
_entity_poly.type
_entity_poly.pdbx_seq_one_letter_code
_entity_poly.pdbx_strand_id
1 'polypeptide(L)'
;MIKYKGTQKIWILIVLAVIAVAGWTWSYGYHNRKSNNNLPNLQSIAQMDEAEVNKILSGYRRTQLSEVWGVPAYSDSSEDVWLLENATVLTVNYKNDSEKVVICGIGPMLFPADTKDITYTVYSSGDSKQLRMEEITDVKDWALGLDLMYMDFPDGGAPNEVYAGGESYTFDINHGEKVFSYLNINDYYIFADDHWYFVKNPSEPPISDESDVAKFHDNTLKTSELSKETLDWLNWYNECSKEDQLAVSYIPAELYKRCGYPSAGDESAVQAENE
;
A
#
# COMPACT_ATOMS: atom_id res chain seq x y z
N MET A 1 50.57 -58.34 22.80
CA MET A 1 50.00 -57.14 23.46
C MET A 1 49.52 -56.18 22.39
N ILE A 2 48.20 -56.14 22.16
CA ILE A 2 47.59 -55.41 21.04
C ILE A 2 47.47 -53.92 21.40
N LYS A 3 47.92 -53.04 20.50
CA LYS A 3 47.82 -51.57 20.56
C LYS A 3 46.34 -51.12 20.57
N TYR A 4 45.67 -51.17 21.73
CA TYR A 4 44.25 -50.77 21.85
C TYR A 4 44.02 -49.32 22.30
N LYS A 5 45.06 -48.61 22.75
CA LYS A 5 44.92 -47.26 23.33
C LYS A 5 44.78 -46.12 22.31
N GLY A 6 45.25 -46.30 21.07
CA GLY A 6 45.21 -45.26 20.03
C GLY A 6 43.81 -45.11 19.41
N THR A 7 43.20 -46.24 19.05
CA THR A 7 41.89 -46.30 18.38
C THR A 7 40.76 -45.82 19.29
N GLN A 8 40.81 -46.16 20.59
CA GLN A 8 39.80 -45.72 21.56
C GLN A 8 39.76 -44.18 21.72
N LYS A 9 40.91 -43.51 21.70
CA LYS A 9 40.99 -42.05 21.75
C LYS A 9 40.43 -41.40 20.48
N ILE A 10 40.68 -41.99 19.32
CA ILE A 10 40.15 -41.53 18.03
C ILE A 10 38.61 -41.67 18.02
N TRP A 11 38.07 -42.79 18.48
CA TRP A 11 36.62 -42.98 18.61
C TRP A 11 35.96 -41.97 19.55
N ILE A 12 36.58 -41.67 20.69
CA ILE A 12 36.07 -40.65 21.62
C ILE A 12 36.04 -39.26 20.96
N LEU A 13 37.10 -38.89 20.22
CA LEU A 13 37.15 -37.61 19.51
C LEU A 13 36.09 -37.51 18.41
N ILE A 14 35.86 -38.60 17.67
CA ILE A 14 34.81 -38.66 16.64
C ILE A 14 33.42 -38.48 17.28
N VAL A 15 33.14 -39.17 18.38
CA VAL A 15 31.85 -39.05 19.10
C VAL A 15 31.64 -37.63 19.62
N LEU A 16 32.67 -37.00 20.20
CA LEU A 16 32.59 -35.61 20.66
C LEU A 16 32.34 -34.64 19.51
N ALA A 17 32.98 -34.83 18.36
CA ALA A 17 32.75 -34.02 17.16
C ALA A 17 31.31 -34.17 16.64
N VAL A 18 30.77 -35.40 16.61
CA VAL A 18 29.38 -35.65 16.20
C VAL A 18 28.39 -34.99 17.16
N ILE A 19 28.61 -35.07 18.47
CA ILE A 19 27.76 -34.40 19.48
C ILE A 19 27.82 -32.88 19.30
N ALA A 20 29.01 -32.32 19.06
CA ALA A 20 29.18 -30.89 18.83
C ALA A 20 28.43 -30.44 17.57
N VAL A 21 28.56 -31.15 16.45
CA VAL A 21 27.84 -30.86 15.19
C VAL A 21 26.33 -31.02 15.35
N ALA A 22 25.87 -32.05 16.08
CA ALA A 22 24.46 -32.24 16.37
C ALA A 22 23.91 -31.10 17.24
N GLY A 23 24.66 -30.68 18.26
CA GLY A 23 24.32 -29.52 19.10
C GLY A 23 24.25 -28.23 18.31
N TRP A 24 25.21 -27.99 17.40
CA TRP A 24 25.23 -26.83 16.51
C TRP A 24 24.05 -26.85 15.52
N THR A 25 23.79 -27.99 14.88
CA THR A 25 22.65 -28.14 13.95
C THR A 25 21.31 -27.94 14.67
N TRP A 26 21.17 -28.50 15.87
CA TRP A 26 19.97 -28.33 16.68
C TRP A 26 19.78 -26.88 17.13
N SER A 27 20.84 -26.24 17.63
CA SER A 27 20.82 -24.82 18.04
C SER A 27 20.48 -23.91 16.85
N TYR A 28 21.12 -24.13 15.70
CA TYR A 28 20.82 -23.38 14.47
C TYR A 28 19.36 -23.56 14.03
N GLY A 29 18.85 -24.79 14.05
CA GLY A 29 17.45 -25.06 13.74
C GLY A 29 16.48 -24.45 14.75
N TYR A 30 16.84 -24.48 16.04
CA TYR A 30 16.04 -23.91 17.11
C TYR A 30 15.91 -22.39 16.98
N HIS A 31 17.02 -21.67 16.77
CA HIS A 31 17.02 -20.21 16.67
C HIS A 31 16.34 -19.70 15.39
N ASN A 32 16.41 -20.45 14.28
CA ASN A 32 15.80 -20.05 13.01
C ASN A 32 14.33 -20.48 12.85
N ARG A 33 13.78 -21.23 13.82
CA ARG A 33 12.39 -21.66 13.78
C ARG A 33 11.46 -20.53 14.24
N LYS A 34 10.40 -20.28 13.48
CA LYS A 34 9.29 -19.40 13.91
C LYS A 34 8.55 -20.05 15.08
N SER A 35 8.79 -19.53 16.27
CA SER A 35 8.17 -19.98 17.53
C SER A 35 8.01 -18.79 18.45
N ASN A 36 7.06 -18.84 19.38
CA ASN A 36 6.77 -17.72 20.27
C ASN A 36 8.00 -17.28 21.08
N ASN A 37 8.89 -18.23 21.42
CA ASN A 37 10.12 -17.96 22.15
C ASN A 37 11.17 -17.18 21.34
N ASN A 38 11.06 -17.20 20.01
CA ASN A 38 11.99 -16.50 19.10
C ASN A 38 11.36 -15.24 18.51
N LEU A 39 10.14 -14.88 18.93
CA LEU A 39 9.50 -13.64 18.51
C LEU A 39 10.04 -12.49 19.38
N PRO A 40 10.63 -11.43 18.81
CA PRO A 40 11.08 -10.29 19.58
C PRO A 40 9.90 -9.62 20.30
N ASN A 41 10.17 -8.95 21.42
CA ASN A 41 9.16 -8.10 22.07
C ASN A 41 8.94 -6.81 21.25
N LEU A 42 7.76 -6.17 21.41
CA LEU A 42 7.40 -4.95 20.67
C LEU A 42 8.40 -3.80 20.86
N GLN A 43 8.98 -3.66 22.06
CA GLN A 43 9.96 -2.61 22.33
C GLN A 43 11.23 -2.78 21.48
N SER A 44 11.66 -4.02 21.24
CA SER A 44 12.78 -4.31 20.35
C SER A 44 12.42 -4.08 18.88
N ILE A 45 11.18 -4.40 18.47
CA ILE A 45 10.70 -4.12 17.11
C ILE A 45 10.72 -2.62 16.81
N ALA A 46 10.33 -1.78 17.77
CA ALA A 46 10.33 -0.32 17.61
C ALA A 46 11.72 0.30 17.36
N GLN A 47 12.80 -0.44 17.61
CA GLN A 47 14.18 0.02 17.43
C GLN A 47 14.84 -0.51 16.15
N MET A 48 14.13 -1.36 15.40
CA MET A 48 14.63 -1.98 14.16
C MET A 48 14.18 -1.17 12.94
N ASP A 49 14.95 -1.24 11.86
CA ASP A 49 14.46 -0.75 10.57
C ASP A 49 13.38 -1.67 9.99
N GLU A 50 12.50 -1.12 9.15
CA GLU A 50 11.37 -1.85 8.60
C GLU A 50 11.79 -3.11 7.81
N ALA A 51 12.91 -3.07 7.09
CA ALA A 51 13.38 -4.20 6.30
C ALA A 51 13.83 -5.36 7.20
N GLU A 52 14.49 -5.05 8.33
CA GLU A 52 14.81 -6.03 9.36
C GLU A 52 13.55 -6.63 9.99
N VAL A 53 12.58 -5.78 10.34
CA VAL A 53 11.29 -6.21 10.92
C VAL A 53 10.55 -7.12 9.95
N ASN A 54 10.48 -6.76 8.67
CA ASN A 54 9.90 -7.59 7.62
C ASN A 54 10.57 -8.96 7.53
N LYS A 55 11.90 -9.00 7.53
CA LYS A 55 12.66 -10.25 7.48
C LYS A 55 12.41 -11.13 8.71
N ILE A 56 12.29 -10.54 9.90
CA ILE A 56 12.06 -11.25 11.15
C ILE A 56 10.62 -11.74 11.25
N LEU A 57 9.64 -10.90 10.94
CA LEU A 57 8.23 -11.20 11.17
C LEU A 57 7.60 -12.05 10.07
N SER A 58 8.09 -11.95 8.83
CA SER A 58 7.57 -12.75 7.72
C SER A 58 7.54 -14.25 8.07
N GLY A 59 6.36 -14.85 7.87
CA GLY A 59 6.09 -16.25 8.15
C GLY A 59 5.67 -16.60 9.59
N TYR A 60 5.70 -15.67 10.55
CA TYR A 60 4.99 -15.84 11.83
C TYR A 60 3.48 -15.90 11.60
N ARG A 61 2.75 -16.55 12.50
CA ARG A 61 1.28 -16.56 12.45
C ARG A 61 0.68 -15.46 13.32
N ARG A 62 -0.47 -14.95 12.91
CA ARG A 62 -1.31 -13.99 13.65
C ARG A 62 -1.53 -14.38 15.10
N THR A 63 -1.85 -15.64 15.37
CA THR A 63 -2.04 -16.16 16.73
C THR A 63 -0.78 -16.03 17.59
N GLN A 64 0.40 -16.30 17.03
CA GLN A 64 1.67 -16.19 17.75
C GLN A 64 1.96 -14.74 18.14
N LEU A 65 1.66 -13.80 17.26
CA LEU A 65 1.82 -12.38 17.56
C LEU A 65 0.89 -11.98 18.71
N SER A 66 -0.40 -12.33 18.62
CA SER A 66 -1.37 -12.02 19.67
C SER A 66 -1.08 -12.69 21.02
N GLU A 67 -0.47 -13.87 21.03
CA GLU A 67 -0.09 -14.57 22.25
C GLU A 67 1.10 -13.92 22.97
N VAL A 68 2.05 -13.35 22.22
CA VAL A 68 3.28 -12.75 22.79
C VAL A 68 3.14 -11.26 23.03
N TRP A 69 2.45 -10.55 22.14
CA TRP A 69 2.29 -9.09 22.19
C TRP A 69 0.94 -8.63 22.74
N GLY A 70 0.01 -9.57 22.93
CA GLY A 70 -1.35 -9.27 23.33
C GLY A 70 -2.24 -8.83 22.17
N VAL A 71 -3.46 -8.42 22.52
CA VAL A 71 -4.48 -8.00 21.56
C VAL A 71 -3.97 -6.75 20.82
N PRO A 72 -3.99 -6.73 19.48
CA PRO A 72 -3.63 -5.55 18.72
C PRO A 72 -4.62 -4.41 19.01
N ALA A 73 -4.15 -3.17 18.85
CA ALA A 73 -4.99 -2.00 19.01
C ALA A 73 -6.08 -1.95 17.92
N TYR A 74 -5.72 -2.39 16.70
CA TYR A 74 -6.63 -2.50 15.57
C TYR A 74 -6.45 -3.82 14.85
N SER A 75 -7.54 -4.36 14.34
CA SER A 75 -7.60 -5.72 13.81
C SER A 75 -8.74 -5.83 12.82
N ASP A 76 -8.45 -6.23 11.58
CA ASP A 76 -9.47 -6.55 10.57
C ASP A 76 -9.17 -7.90 9.88
N SER A 77 -9.79 -8.17 8.73
CA SER A 77 -9.58 -9.43 7.98
C SER A 77 -8.18 -9.59 7.38
N SER A 78 -7.45 -8.50 7.17
CA SER A 78 -6.19 -8.43 6.43
C SER A 78 -5.04 -7.85 7.23
N GLU A 79 -5.28 -7.12 8.32
CA GLU A 79 -4.24 -6.45 9.10
C GLU A 79 -4.47 -6.51 10.61
N ASP A 80 -3.35 -6.43 11.34
CA ASP A 80 -3.31 -6.11 12.76
C ASP A 80 -2.35 -4.94 12.98
N VAL A 81 -2.66 -4.07 13.93
CA VAL A 81 -1.87 -2.90 14.27
C VAL A 81 -1.59 -2.86 15.76
N TRP A 82 -0.30 -2.81 16.13
CA TRP A 82 0.14 -2.61 17.52
C TRP A 82 0.72 -1.21 17.70
N LEU A 83 0.36 -0.55 18.80
CA LEU A 83 0.94 0.75 19.19
C LEU A 83 2.36 0.56 19.71
N LEU A 84 3.25 1.48 19.34
CA LEU A 84 4.63 1.57 19.83
C LEU A 84 4.79 2.85 20.68
N GLU A 85 5.92 3.00 21.39
CA GLU A 85 6.10 4.00 22.46
C GLU A 85 6.07 5.49 22.00
N ASN A 86 6.17 5.78 20.70
CA ASN A 86 6.33 7.15 20.16
C ASN A 86 5.25 7.56 19.11
N ALA A 87 3.98 7.22 19.32
CA ALA A 87 2.90 7.45 18.36
C ALA A 87 3.08 6.76 16.98
N THR A 88 4.10 5.93 16.86
CA THR A 88 4.28 5.00 15.74
C THR A 88 3.51 3.72 15.97
N VAL A 89 3.19 3.03 14.91
CA VAL A 89 2.53 1.73 14.93
C VAL A 89 3.32 0.72 14.14
N LEU A 90 3.24 -0.53 14.58
CA LEU A 90 3.60 -1.68 13.79
C LEU A 90 2.32 -2.18 13.10
N THR A 91 2.24 -2.01 11.79
CA THR A 91 1.19 -2.60 10.97
C THR A 91 1.68 -3.94 10.43
N VAL A 92 0.89 -5.00 10.60
CA VAL A 92 1.19 -6.35 10.14
C VAL A 92 0.09 -6.78 9.18
N ASN A 93 0.44 -7.03 7.92
CA ASN A 93 -0.50 -7.44 6.88
C ASN A 93 -0.39 -8.94 6.57
N TYR A 94 -1.56 -9.55 6.41
CA TYR A 94 -1.74 -10.99 6.24
C TYR A 94 -2.24 -11.42 4.85
N LYS A 95 -2.39 -10.51 3.88
CA LYS A 95 -2.89 -10.75 2.50
C LYS A 95 -4.07 -11.74 2.39
N ASN A 96 -5.28 -11.23 2.21
CA ASN A 96 -6.51 -11.99 1.88
C ASN A 96 -6.66 -13.31 2.64
N ASP A 97 -6.92 -13.23 3.95
CA ASP A 97 -7.28 -14.37 4.81
C ASP A 97 -6.17 -15.41 5.04
N SER A 98 -4.90 -15.02 4.86
CA SER A 98 -3.80 -15.85 5.32
C SER A 98 -3.59 -15.67 6.84
N GLU A 99 -3.22 -16.73 7.55
CA GLU A 99 -2.84 -16.62 8.97
C GLU A 99 -1.42 -16.08 9.17
N LYS A 100 -0.64 -15.90 8.10
CA LYS A 100 0.81 -15.65 8.18
C LYS A 100 1.15 -14.22 7.80
N VAL A 101 2.09 -13.65 8.53
CA VAL A 101 2.67 -12.35 8.21
C VAL A 101 3.32 -12.40 6.84
N VAL A 102 2.89 -11.51 5.95
CA VAL A 102 3.48 -11.33 4.62
C VAL A 102 4.42 -10.14 4.63
N ILE A 103 3.95 -9.01 5.13
CA ILE A 103 4.67 -7.74 5.19
C ILE A 103 4.27 -6.98 6.45
N CYS A 104 5.17 -6.15 6.95
CA CYS A 104 5.03 -5.27 8.10
C CYS A 104 5.49 -3.87 7.71
N GLY A 105 4.88 -2.85 8.29
CA GLY A 105 5.30 -1.46 8.21
C GLY A 105 5.49 -0.88 9.60
N ILE A 106 6.51 -0.04 9.78
CA ILE A 106 6.65 0.78 10.99
C ILE A 106 6.53 2.24 10.58
N GLY A 107 5.54 2.93 11.13
CA GLY A 107 5.30 4.31 10.75
C GLY A 107 4.25 4.99 11.62
N PRO A 108 3.87 6.23 11.32
CA PRO A 108 2.69 6.85 11.92
C PRO A 108 1.46 6.00 11.63
N MET A 109 0.50 6.01 12.56
CA MET A 109 -0.82 5.50 12.25
C MET A 109 -1.49 6.47 11.29
N LEU A 110 -1.64 6.12 10.01
CA LEU A 110 -2.26 7.02 9.02
C LEU A 110 -3.77 6.87 8.91
N PHE A 111 -4.30 5.68 9.20
CA PHE A 111 -5.72 5.36 9.04
C PHE A 111 -6.29 4.71 10.31
N PRO A 112 -7.45 5.16 10.81
CA PRO A 112 -8.25 4.42 11.81
C PRO A 112 -8.81 3.12 11.23
N ALA A 113 -9.10 2.14 12.09
CA ALA A 113 -9.60 0.83 11.65
C ALA A 113 -10.96 0.89 10.96
N ASP A 114 -11.82 1.80 11.40
CA ASP A 114 -13.14 2.02 10.81
C ASP A 114 -13.12 3.18 9.81
N THR A 115 -12.02 3.32 9.06
CA THR A 115 -11.95 4.21 7.90
C THR A 115 -13.11 3.91 6.97
N LYS A 116 -14.05 4.85 6.86
CA LYS A 116 -15.24 4.77 6.00
C LYS A 116 -15.15 5.76 4.86
N ASP A 117 -14.61 6.93 5.16
CA ASP A 117 -14.55 8.07 4.25
C ASP A 117 -13.14 8.65 4.25
N ILE A 118 -12.64 8.94 3.05
CA ILE A 118 -11.42 9.72 2.86
C ILE A 118 -11.74 10.83 1.86
N THR A 119 -11.46 12.07 2.24
CA THR A 119 -11.45 13.20 1.33
C THR A 119 -10.00 13.60 1.10
N TYR A 120 -9.55 13.59 -0.14
CA TYR A 120 -8.24 14.15 -0.47
C TYR A 120 -8.39 15.58 -0.98
N THR A 121 -7.40 16.42 -0.71
CA THR A 121 -7.31 17.80 -1.22
C THR A 121 -5.93 18.07 -1.77
N VAL A 122 -5.84 18.61 -2.99
CA VAL A 122 -4.58 19.04 -3.61
C VAL A 122 -4.36 20.51 -3.31
N TYR A 123 -3.23 20.87 -2.71
CA TYR A 123 -2.94 22.25 -2.33
C TYR A 123 -2.80 23.21 -3.52
N SER A 124 -2.22 22.73 -4.63
CA SER A 124 -1.92 23.55 -5.82
C SER A 124 -3.18 24.06 -6.52
N SER A 125 -4.19 23.19 -6.66
CA SER A 125 -5.48 23.54 -7.28
C SER A 125 -6.55 23.96 -6.27
N GLY A 126 -6.44 23.50 -5.03
CA GLY A 126 -7.51 23.60 -4.02
C GLY A 126 -8.66 22.62 -4.25
N ASP A 127 -8.52 21.71 -5.23
CA ASP A 127 -9.54 20.71 -5.52
C ASP A 127 -9.59 19.67 -4.41
N SER A 128 -10.81 19.32 -4.01
CA SER A 128 -11.08 18.27 -3.03
C SER A 128 -12.03 17.26 -3.60
N LYS A 129 -11.77 15.96 -3.40
CA LYS A 129 -12.67 14.89 -3.81
C LYS A 129 -12.76 13.83 -2.72
N GLN A 130 -14.00 13.42 -2.46
CA GLN A 130 -14.29 12.26 -1.61
C GLN A 130 -14.02 10.99 -2.42
N LEU A 131 -13.19 10.11 -1.88
CA LEU A 131 -12.77 8.88 -2.52
C LEU A 131 -13.89 7.83 -2.49
N ARG A 132 -14.00 7.05 -3.57
CA ARG A 132 -14.82 5.83 -3.62
C ARG A 132 -14.14 4.71 -2.84
N MET A 133 -14.90 3.68 -2.46
CA MET A 133 -14.39 2.54 -1.67
C MET A 133 -13.17 1.83 -2.31
N GLU A 134 -13.15 1.72 -3.64
CA GLU A 134 -12.00 1.17 -4.39
C GLU A 134 -10.77 2.07 -4.25
N GLU A 135 -10.93 3.39 -4.39
CA GLU A 135 -9.84 4.36 -4.26
C GLU A 135 -9.34 4.47 -2.82
N ILE A 136 -10.22 4.32 -1.83
CA ILE A 136 -9.85 4.22 -0.41
C ILE A 136 -8.92 3.03 -0.19
N THR A 137 -9.23 1.88 -0.80
CA THR A 137 -8.39 0.68 -0.69
C THR A 137 -7.04 0.91 -1.34
N ASP A 138 -7.00 1.47 -2.56
CA ASP A 138 -5.77 1.75 -3.28
C ASP A 138 -4.88 2.76 -2.54
N VAL A 139 -5.48 3.82 -1.99
CA VAL A 139 -4.75 4.83 -1.18
C VAL A 139 -4.22 4.24 0.12
N LYS A 140 -5.01 3.39 0.81
CA LYS A 140 -4.53 2.68 1.99
C LYS A 140 -3.33 1.80 1.65
N ASP A 141 -3.43 0.97 0.61
CA ASP A 141 -2.37 0.06 0.18
C ASP A 141 -1.11 0.82 -0.24
N TRP A 142 -1.27 1.93 -0.97
CA TRP A 142 -0.17 2.81 -1.35
C TRP A 142 0.54 3.40 -0.13
N ALA A 143 -0.21 4.05 0.77
CA ALA A 143 0.35 4.74 1.93
C ALA A 143 1.04 3.75 2.89
N LEU A 144 0.49 2.53 3.04
CA LEU A 144 1.12 1.45 3.80
C LEU A 144 2.36 0.85 3.13
N GLY A 145 2.52 1.05 1.81
CA GLY A 145 3.70 0.64 1.05
C GLY A 145 4.85 1.64 1.09
N LEU A 146 4.67 2.81 1.71
CA LEU A 146 5.73 3.80 1.87
C LEU A 146 6.68 3.40 3.00
N ASP A 147 7.98 3.50 2.72
CA ASP A 147 9.07 3.39 3.68
C ASP A 147 9.29 4.76 4.32
N LEU A 148 8.82 4.88 5.56
CA LEU A 148 8.80 6.12 6.32
C LEU A 148 9.94 6.15 7.34
N MET A 149 10.68 7.24 7.37
CA MET A 149 11.71 7.52 8.36
C MET A 149 11.35 8.74 9.17
N TYR A 150 11.17 8.58 10.48
CA TYR A 150 10.92 9.69 11.38
C TYR A 150 12.02 10.76 11.29
N MET A 151 11.61 12.03 11.24
CA MET A 151 12.48 13.19 11.18
C MET A 151 12.10 14.16 12.29
N ASP A 152 13.10 14.58 13.06
CA ASP A 152 12.98 15.69 13.99
C ASP A 152 13.65 16.91 13.38
N PHE A 153 12.91 18.02 13.28
CA PHE A 153 13.40 19.27 12.74
C PHE A 153 13.48 20.29 13.88
N PRO A 154 14.58 21.06 14.00
CA PRO A 154 14.62 22.17 14.95
C PRO A 154 13.55 23.22 14.60
N ASP A 155 13.07 23.94 15.60
CA ASP A 155 12.11 25.06 15.42
C ASP A 155 12.54 25.99 14.26
N GLY A 156 11.63 26.26 13.32
CA GLY A 156 11.92 27.08 12.13
C GLY A 156 12.63 26.33 11.00
N GLY A 157 12.97 25.06 11.20
CA GLY A 157 13.67 24.21 10.25
C GLY A 157 12.80 23.20 9.53
N ALA A 158 11.49 23.18 9.80
CA ALA A 158 10.59 22.26 9.11
C ALA A 158 10.50 22.62 7.62
N PRO A 159 10.38 21.64 6.73
CA PRO A 159 10.39 21.87 5.28
C PRO A 159 9.36 22.91 4.78
N ASN A 160 8.25 23.10 5.49
CA ASN A 160 7.19 24.06 5.13
C ASN A 160 7.36 25.48 5.72
N GLU A 161 8.35 25.74 6.58
CA GLU A 161 8.48 27.02 7.29
C GLU A 161 9.26 28.10 6.52
N VAL A 162 10.23 27.72 5.68
CA VAL A 162 11.09 28.67 4.95
C VAL A 162 10.61 28.92 3.51
N TYR A 163 9.58 28.20 3.06
CA TYR A 163 8.98 28.26 1.73
C TYR A 163 9.93 27.86 0.59
N ALA A 164 9.90 26.58 0.23
CA ALA A 164 10.18 26.12 -1.12
C ALA A 164 8.82 25.82 -1.75
N GLY A 165 8.56 26.21 -2.99
CA GLY A 165 7.35 25.77 -3.70
C GLY A 165 7.20 24.25 -3.67
N GLY A 166 6.04 23.75 -4.05
CA GLY A 166 5.78 22.32 -4.00
C GLY A 166 4.31 21.99 -4.14
N GLU A 167 4.03 20.69 -4.06
CA GLU A 167 2.68 20.15 -4.07
C GLU A 167 2.45 19.38 -2.77
N SER A 168 1.24 19.47 -2.24
CA SER A 168 0.84 18.65 -1.12
C SER A 168 -0.56 18.10 -1.33
N TYR A 169 -0.73 16.87 -0.87
CA TYR A 169 -1.98 16.14 -0.85
C TYR A 169 -2.35 15.95 0.62
N THR A 170 -3.50 16.46 1.02
CA THR A 170 -4.02 16.27 2.38
C THR A 170 -5.12 15.25 2.34
N PHE A 171 -5.02 14.24 3.20
CA PHE A 171 -6.01 13.20 3.36
C PHE A 171 -6.74 13.43 4.69
N ASP A 172 -8.01 13.76 4.60
CA ASP A 172 -8.93 13.88 5.72
C ASP A 172 -9.74 12.59 5.82
N ILE A 173 -9.56 11.86 6.92
CA ILE A 173 -10.21 10.58 7.17
C ILE A 173 -11.34 10.77 8.18
N ASN A 174 -12.50 10.21 7.86
CA ASN A 174 -13.70 10.22 8.70
C ASN A 174 -14.09 11.63 9.21
N HIS A 175 -13.92 12.66 8.39
CA HIS A 175 -14.29 14.06 8.69
C HIS A 175 -13.46 14.68 9.82
N GLY A 176 -12.14 14.52 9.73
CA GLY A 176 -11.15 15.12 10.61
C GLY A 176 -10.80 14.27 11.83
N GLU A 177 -11.28 13.02 11.91
CA GLU A 177 -10.85 12.08 12.94
C GLU A 177 -9.34 11.84 12.84
N LYS A 178 -8.85 11.73 11.60
CA LYS A 178 -7.44 11.61 11.30
C LYS A 178 -7.11 12.44 10.07
N VAL A 179 -5.98 13.13 10.11
CA VAL A 179 -5.49 13.91 8.98
C VAL A 179 -4.00 13.67 8.83
N PHE A 180 -3.56 13.42 7.60
CA PHE A 180 -2.15 13.45 7.26
C PHE A 180 -1.96 14.13 5.91
N SER A 181 -0.77 14.65 5.68
CA SER A 181 -0.38 15.26 4.41
C SER A 181 0.81 14.54 3.81
N TYR A 182 0.79 14.33 2.49
CA TYR A 182 1.94 13.93 1.70
C TYR A 182 2.44 15.16 0.93
N LEU A 183 3.71 15.51 1.12
CA LEU A 183 4.28 16.77 0.63
C LEU A 183 5.47 16.49 -0.27
N ASN A 184 5.48 17.13 -1.44
CA ASN A 184 6.61 17.22 -2.35
C ASN A 184 7.04 18.69 -2.44
N ILE A 185 8.08 19.05 -1.72
CA ILE A 185 8.51 20.45 -1.54
C ILE A 185 9.98 20.61 -1.94
N ASN A 186 10.88 20.04 -1.13
CA ASN A 186 12.29 19.83 -1.46
C ASN A 186 12.59 18.34 -1.66
N ASP A 187 11.93 17.50 -0.87
CA ASP A 187 11.88 16.05 -0.93
C ASP A 187 10.45 15.62 -0.58
N TYR A 188 10.24 14.30 -0.49
CA TYR A 188 8.94 13.72 -0.15
C TYR A 188 8.82 13.44 1.34
N TYR A 189 7.74 13.95 1.93
CA TYR A 189 7.46 13.81 3.36
C TYR A 189 6.01 13.42 3.61
N ILE A 190 5.79 12.71 4.71
CA ILE A 190 4.49 12.60 5.37
C ILE A 190 4.54 13.49 6.61
N PHE A 191 3.50 14.29 6.81
CA PHE A 191 3.24 15.00 8.06
C PHE A 191 1.97 14.44 8.69
N ALA A 192 2.09 13.87 9.88
CA ALA A 192 1.00 13.25 10.61
C ALA A 192 1.23 13.38 12.11
N ASP A 193 0.18 13.65 12.89
CA ASP A 193 0.23 13.77 14.35
C ASP A 193 1.33 14.73 14.86
N ASP A 194 1.49 15.89 14.21
CA ASP A 194 2.54 16.88 14.52
C ASP A 194 3.99 16.39 14.31
N HIS A 195 4.19 15.28 13.61
CA HIS A 195 5.50 14.70 13.32
C HIS A 195 5.78 14.61 11.83
N TRP A 196 7.06 14.71 11.48
CA TRP A 196 7.55 14.59 10.12
C TRP A 196 8.16 13.21 9.87
N TYR A 197 7.90 12.70 8.68
CA TYR A 197 8.47 11.44 8.20
C TYR A 197 8.99 11.63 6.79
N PHE A 198 10.28 11.38 6.56
CA PHE A 198 10.88 11.33 5.23
C PHE A 198 10.46 10.04 4.52
N VAL A 199 10.06 10.16 3.25
CA VAL A 199 9.63 9.02 2.43
C VAL A 199 10.80 8.54 1.57
N LYS A 200 11.33 7.34 1.86
CA LYS A 200 12.52 6.80 1.16
C LYS A 200 12.22 6.26 -0.24
N ASN A 201 10.99 5.80 -0.46
CA ASN A 201 10.51 5.21 -1.72
C ASN A 201 9.30 5.99 -2.25
N PRO A 202 9.46 7.29 -2.54
CA PRO A 202 8.33 8.13 -2.93
C PRO A 202 7.64 7.60 -4.18
N SER A 203 6.32 7.64 -4.16
CA SER A 203 5.46 7.35 -5.30
C SER A 203 4.24 8.26 -5.26
N GLU A 204 3.64 8.49 -6.42
CA GLU A 204 2.43 9.31 -6.50
C GLU A 204 1.24 8.56 -5.88
N PRO A 205 0.37 9.26 -5.13
CA PRO A 205 -0.83 8.63 -4.58
C PRO A 205 -1.73 8.17 -5.74
N PRO A 206 -2.34 6.96 -5.65
CA PRO A 206 -3.13 6.35 -6.72
C PRO A 206 -4.54 6.97 -6.77
N ILE A 207 -4.60 8.28 -6.86
CA ILE A 207 -5.84 9.03 -6.91
C ILE A 207 -6.17 9.21 -8.38
N SER A 208 -7.30 8.63 -8.81
CA SER A 208 -7.79 8.91 -10.16
C SER A 208 -8.28 10.35 -10.22
N ASP A 209 -7.68 11.16 -11.08
CA ASP A 209 -8.29 12.43 -11.45
C ASP A 209 -9.63 12.10 -12.13
N GLU A 210 -10.70 12.86 -11.86
CA GLU A 210 -11.91 12.72 -12.68
C GLU A 210 -11.64 13.12 -14.15
N SER A 211 -10.50 13.76 -14.44
CA SER A 211 -9.98 13.93 -15.80
C SER A 211 -9.40 12.67 -16.42
N ASP A 212 -9.16 11.61 -15.63
CA ASP A 212 -8.72 10.31 -16.12
C ASP A 212 -9.87 9.44 -16.65
N VAL A 213 -11.11 9.93 -16.55
CA VAL A 213 -12.30 9.26 -17.07
C VAL A 213 -13.16 10.21 -17.91
N ALA A 214 -13.36 9.88 -19.17
CA ALA A 214 -14.30 10.56 -20.04
C ALA A 214 -15.62 9.79 -20.14
N LYS A 215 -16.73 10.51 -20.09
CA LYS A 215 -18.07 9.93 -20.26
C LYS A 215 -18.51 10.05 -21.71
N PHE A 216 -19.12 8.99 -22.21
CA PHE A 216 -19.80 8.96 -23.50
C PHE A 216 -21.07 8.12 -23.39
N HIS A 217 -22.23 8.78 -23.45
CA HIS A 217 -23.52 8.18 -23.12
C HIS A 217 -23.48 7.47 -21.74
N ASP A 218 -23.84 6.19 -21.68
CA ASP A 218 -23.83 5.38 -20.46
C ASP A 218 -22.45 4.72 -20.18
N ASN A 219 -21.43 5.01 -20.99
CA ASN A 219 -20.10 4.44 -20.87
C ASN A 219 -19.13 5.39 -20.15
N THR A 220 -18.27 4.82 -19.31
CA THR A 220 -17.13 5.51 -18.67
C THR A 220 -15.84 4.94 -19.22
N LEU A 221 -14.99 5.79 -19.81
CA LEU A 221 -13.78 5.41 -20.54
C LEU A 221 -12.56 6.03 -19.88
N LYS A 222 -11.47 5.27 -19.73
CA LYS A 222 -10.20 5.81 -19.24
C LYS A 222 -9.56 6.71 -20.29
N THR A 223 -9.26 7.96 -19.97
CA THR A 223 -8.69 8.92 -20.92
C THR A 223 -7.29 8.55 -21.37
N SER A 224 -6.51 7.87 -20.51
CA SER A 224 -5.20 7.31 -20.84
C SER A 224 -5.22 6.25 -21.94
N GLU A 225 -6.38 5.63 -22.18
CA GLU A 225 -6.56 4.66 -23.27
C GLU A 225 -7.06 5.31 -24.56
N LEU A 226 -7.43 6.60 -24.55
CA LEU A 226 -7.99 7.31 -25.68
C LEU A 226 -6.94 8.16 -26.38
N SER A 227 -7.09 8.32 -27.69
CA SER A 227 -6.27 9.27 -28.44
C SER A 227 -6.64 10.72 -28.09
N LYS A 228 -5.67 11.64 -28.23
CA LYS A 228 -5.88 13.08 -28.00
C LYS A 228 -7.05 13.64 -28.81
N GLU A 229 -7.20 13.19 -30.06
CA GLU A 229 -8.30 13.61 -30.94
C GLU A 229 -9.68 13.18 -30.40
N THR A 230 -9.79 11.95 -29.88
CA THR A 230 -11.02 11.47 -29.24
C THR A 230 -11.32 12.24 -27.95
N LEU A 231 -10.30 12.60 -27.17
CA LEU A 231 -10.48 13.40 -25.96
C LEU A 231 -10.96 14.82 -26.25
N ASP A 232 -10.34 15.49 -27.22
CA ASP A 232 -10.76 16.84 -27.65
C ASP A 232 -12.21 16.82 -28.16
N TRP A 233 -12.60 15.76 -28.90
CA TRP A 233 -13.98 15.56 -29.33
C TRP A 233 -14.95 15.31 -28.16
N LEU A 234 -14.57 14.48 -27.19
CA LEU A 234 -15.41 14.18 -26.00
C LEU A 234 -15.61 15.41 -25.13
N ASN A 235 -14.59 16.26 -24.99
CA ASN A 235 -14.72 17.53 -24.27
C ASN A 235 -15.76 18.44 -24.93
N TRP A 236 -15.67 18.63 -26.25
CA TRP A 236 -16.69 19.37 -27.00
C TRP A 236 -18.08 18.73 -26.91
N TYR A 237 -18.17 17.42 -27.10
CA TYR A 237 -19.44 16.69 -27.08
C TYR A 237 -20.15 16.81 -25.72
N ASN A 238 -19.40 16.74 -24.61
CA ASN A 238 -19.95 16.86 -23.26
C ASN A 238 -20.35 18.29 -22.88
N GLU A 239 -19.85 19.30 -23.60
CA GLU A 239 -20.32 20.69 -23.49
C GLU A 239 -21.62 20.95 -24.29
N CYS A 240 -21.96 20.10 -25.25
CA CYS A 240 -23.18 20.22 -26.04
C CYS A 240 -24.45 19.92 -25.21
N SER A 241 -25.57 20.51 -25.60
CA SER A 241 -26.88 20.16 -25.03
C SER A 241 -27.28 18.73 -25.41
N LYS A 242 -28.20 18.10 -24.68
CA LYS A 242 -28.69 16.74 -25.02
C LYS A 242 -29.30 16.67 -26.43
N GLU A 243 -29.94 17.74 -26.87
CA GLU A 243 -30.53 17.82 -28.22
C GLU A 243 -29.44 17.89 -29.29
N ASP A 244 -28.40 18.69 -29.05
CA ASP A 244 -27.26 18.80 -29.97
C ASP A 244 -26.43 17.52 -30.02
N GLN A 245 -26.24 16.87 -28.86
CA GLN A 245 -25.57 15.57 -28.75
C GLN A 245 -26.23 14.49 -29.63
N LEU A 246 -27.57 14.49 -29.71
CA LEU A 246 -28.32 13.56 -30.57
C LEU A 246 -28.21 13.91 -32.07
N ALA A 247 -27.88 15.16 -32.40
CA ALA A 247 -27.71 15.63 -33.77
C ALA A 247 -26.27 15.46 -34.30
N VAL A 248 -25.33 15.04 -33.45
CA VAL A 248 -23.94 14.80 -33.85
C VAL A 248 -23.85 13.57 -34.75
N SER A 249 -23.46 13.79 -36.02
CA SER A 249 -23.37 12.74 -37.03
C SER A 249 -22.02 12.03 -37.12
N TYR A 250 -20.99 12.58 -36.48
CA TYR A 250 -19.64 12.03 -36.45
C TYR A 250 -19.26 11.58 -35.05
N ILE A 251 -18.94 10.31 -34.87
CA ILE A 251 -18.43 9.73 -33.64
C ILE A 251 -17.04 9.14 -33.94
N PRO A 252 -15.99 9.42 -33.14
CA PRO A 252 -14.68 8.81 -33.31
C PRO A 252 -14.74 7.27 -33.33
N ALA A 253 -14.06 6.64 -34.29
CA ALA A 253 -14.02 5.17 -34.47
C ALA A 253 -13.58 4.41 -33.20
N GLU A 254 -12.72 5.05 -32.42
CA GLU A 254 -12.20 4.57 -31.15
C GLU A 254 -13.30 4.29 -30.10
N LEU A 255 -14.38 5.07 -30.12
CA LEU A 255 -15.52 4.91 -29.21
C LEU A 255 -16.40 3.73 -29.59
N TYR A 256 -16.58 3.43 -30.87
CA TYR A 256 -17.37 2.27 -31.31
C TYR A 256 -16.79 0.96 -30.78
N LYS A 257 -15.48 0.79 -30.93
CA LYS A 257 -14.77 -0.42 -30.47
C LYS A 257 -14.85 -0.60 -28.96
N ARG A 258 -14.73 0.49 -28.19
CA ARG A 258 -14.67 0.44 -26.72
C ARG A 258 -16.04 0.39 -26.05
N CYS A 259 -17.03 1.05 -26.62
CA CYS A 259 -18.41 1.06 -26.10
C CYS A 259 -19.28 -0.07 -26.66
N GLY A 260 -18.72 -0.93 -27.53
CA GLY A 260 -19.44 -2.08 -28.10
C GLY A 260 -20.56 -1.70 -29.07
N TYR A 261 -20.53 -0.49 -29.63
CA TYR A 261 -21.49 -0.10 -30.66
C TYR A 261 -21.11 -0.77 -31.99
N PRO A 262 -22.09 -1.24 -32.78
CA PRO A 262 -21.81 -1.68 -34.13
C PRO A 262 -21.15 -0.53 -34.87
N SER A 263 -19.93 -0.76 -35.38
CA SER A 263 -19.26 0.21 -36.23
C SER A 263 -20.18 0.53 -37.40
N ALA A 264 -20.23 1.78 -37.86
CA ALA A 264 -21.09 2.21 -38.97
C ALA A 264 -20.86 1.46 -40.30
N GLY A 265 -19.93 0.51 -40.34
CA GLY A 265 -19.70 -0.43 -41.44
C GLY A 265 -20.30 -1.84 -41.27
N ASP A 266 -20.92 -2.17 -40.14
CA ASP A 266 -21.52 -3.49 -39.85
C ASP A 266 -23.07 -3.49 -39.98
N GLU A 267 -23.64 -2.54 -40.71
CA GLU A 267 -25.02 -2.65 -41.21
C GLU A 267 -25.08 -3.58 -42.43
N SER A 268 -24.83 -4.86 -42.21
CA SER A 268 -25.12 -5.91 -43.19
C SER A 268 -25.42 -7.23 -42.49
N ALA A 269 -26.60 -7.33 -41.88
CA ALA A 269 -27.49 -8.51 -41.93
C ALA A 269 -28.53 -8.48 -40.81
N VAL A 270 -29.64 -7.76 -41.03
CA VAL A 270 -30.94 -8.20 -40.52
C VAL A 270 -31.97 -7.97 -41.62
N GLN A 271 -31.92 -8.78 -42.68
CA GLN A 271 -33.09 -8.97 -43.52
C GLN A 271 -34.00 -9.96 -42.80
N ALA A 272 -35.23 -9.51 -42.56
CA ALA A 272 -36.31 -10.24 -41.94
C ALA A 272 -36.63 -11.54 -42.70
N GLU A 273 -36.60 -12.67 -42.01
CA GLU A 273 -37.43 -13.82 -42.37
C GLU A 273 -38.85 -13.55 -41.84
N ASN A 274 -39.74 -13.19 -42.76
CA ASN A 274 -41.18 -13.36 -42.64
C ASN A 274 -41.72 -13.61 -44.05
N GLU A 275 -41.70 -14.88 -44.47
CA GLU A 275 -42.81 -15.62 -45.13
C GLU A 275 -42.38 -17.06 -45.45
#